data_AF-A0A7Y2JER8-F1
#
_entry.id   AF-A0A7Y2JER8-F1
#
_cell.length_a   1.000
_cell.length_b   1.000
_cell.length_c   1.000
_cell.angle_alpha   90.00
_cell.angle_beta   90.00
_cell.angle_gamma   90.00
#
_symmetry.space_group_name_H-M   'P 1'
#
loop_
_entity.id
_entity.type
_entity.pdbx_description
1 polymer ?
#
loop_
_entity_poly.entity_id
_entity_poly.type
_entity_poly.pdbx_seq_one_letter_code
_entity_poly.pdbx_strand_id
1 'polypeptide(L)'
;MSRKRSPRDSPLRRLLSFPLLRAGRKSTEVPPSEGEFLFELAGINPENLLLGRLRPEEVRERIRNAGIYDGLAGKGYHDPVLALECGDPEDQRILLYDGRKSRDRLLMEVRLQIRAFRPGKPIGPFPEETVFRMLLIHWLSLSDPERTFSTHRPRLPGQERPGLGILPECLSFLREIGREFSLDGLLDVPDHFHTALFYSRKFRFLDPRAEGRFLAMVRDLKGVPLALATEAVLEGCLVDAATALPISWEPAEQVMPLRDPLRHYLRSPEYRSVRDEVAVSLHVSVDWDRYKAKIAAKGGSGKYP
;
A
#
# COMPACT_ATOMS: atom_id res chain seq x y z
N MET A 1 36.45 21.65 -16.91
CA MET A 1 35.21 21.72 -17.74
C MET A 1 34.04 21.35 -16.85
N SER A 2 33.13 22.31 -16.62
CA SER A 2 32.11 22.26 -15.57
C SER A 2 30.80 21.59 -16.04
N ARG A 3 30.22 20.86 -15.09
CA ARG A 3 28.90 20.23 -14.96
C ARG A 3 27.76 20.68 -15.90
N LYS A 4 26.92 19.71 -16.27
CA LYS A 4 25.46 19.88 -16.25
C LYS A 4 24.82 18.76 -15.42
N ARG A 5 24.35 19.13 -14.22
CA ARG A 5 23.38 18.36 -13.43
C ARG A 5 22.00 18.56 -14.09
N SER A 6 21.27 17.47 -14.26
CA SER A 6 19.85 17.45 -14.67
C SER A 6 18.98 18.22 -13.66
N PRO A 7 17.92 18.94 -14.09
CA PRO A 7 17.06 19.68 -13.18
C PRO A 7 16.13 18.72 -12.42
N ARG A 8 16.53 18.34 -11.20
CA ARG A 8 15.61 17.83 -10.18
C ARG A 8 14.75 19.00 -9.68
N ASP A 9 13.44 18.78 -9.61
CA ASP A 9 12.42 19.56 -8.88
C ASP A 9 12.67 21.06 -8.72
N SER A 10 12.03 21.86 -9.58
CA SER A 10 11.96 23.30 -9.38
C SER A 10 11.25 23.65 -8.06
N PRO A 11 11.84 24.47 -7.18
CA PRO A 11 11.22 24.97 -5.95
C PRO A 11 9.84 25.61 -6.19
N LEU A 12 9.62 26.19 -7.37
CA LEU A 12 8.35 26.81 -7.77
C LEU A 12 7.20 25.80 -7.89
N ARG A 13 7.48 24.54 -8.28
CA ARG A 13 6.44 23.49 -8.34
C ARG A 13 6.00 23.03 -6.94
N ARG A 14 6.89 23.10 -5.94
CA ARG A 14 6.56 22.82 -4.53
C ARG A 14 5.77 23.98 -3.91
N LEU A 15 6.12 25.22 -4.25
CA LEU A 15 5.36 26.42 -3.86
C LEU A 15 3.88 26.39 -4.30
N LEU A 16 3.60 25.86 -5.50
CA LEU A 16 2.23 25.70 -5.99
C LEU A 16 1.44 24.55 -5.34
N SER A 17 2.09 23.72 -4.51
CA SER A 17 1.42 22.66 -3.73
C SER A 17 0.89 23.13 -2.37
N PHE A 18 1.19 24.38 -1.98
CA PHE A 18 0.68 24.98 -0.76
C PHE A 18 -0.84 25.24 -0.84
N PRO A 19 -1.61 24.89 0.21
CA PRO A 19 -3.04 25.21 0.31
C PRO A 19 -3.35 26.71 0.25
N LEU A 20 -2.38 27.58 0.55
CA LEU A 20 -2.55 29.05 0.59
C LEU A 20 -2.96 29.66 -0.76
N LEU A 21 -2.76 28.96 -1.88
CA LEU A 21 -3.20 29.42 -3.21
C LEU A 21 -4.45 28.70 -3.74
N ARG A 22 -5.07 27.81 -2.94
CA ARG A 22 -6.46 27.37 -3.20
C ARG A 22 -7.42 28.45 -2.70
N ALA A 23 -7.47 29.57 -3.44
CA ALA A 23 -8.49 30.58 -3.23
C ALA A 23 -9.88 29.93 -3.37
N GLY A 24 -10.62 29.79 -2.26
CA GLY A 24 -12.02 29.40 -2.33
C GLY A 24 -12.63 28.60 -1.18
N ARG A 25 -11.92 28.27 -0.09
CA ARG A 25 -12.58 27.77 1.13
C ARG A 25 -11.93 28.34 2.38
N LYS A 26 -12.74 28.90 3.29
CA LYS A 26 -12.34 29.19 4.67
C LYS A 26 -11.92 27.87 5.32
N SER A 27 -10.63 27.53 5.27
CA SER A 27 -10.08 26.48 6.12
C SER A 27 -9.68 27.12 7.45
N THR A 28 -10.10 26.51 8.55
CA THR A 28 -9.60 26.80 9.91
C THR A 28 -8.21 26.17 10.11
N GLU A 29 -7.37 26.20 9.07
CA GLU A 29 -6.07 25.55 9.11
C GLU A 29 -5.08 26.44 9.85
N VAL A 30 -4.52 25.89 10.93
CA VAL A 30 -3.36 26.46 11.61
C VAL A 30 -2.22 26.57 10.59
N PRO A 31 -1.55 27.72 10.48
CA PRO A 31 -0.42 27.86 9.55
C PRO A 31 0.66 26.82 9.87
N PRO A 32 1.36 26.30 8.85
CA PRO A 32 2.40 25.29 9.05
C PRO A 32 3.50 25.84 9.95
N SER A 33 4.03 24.98 10.82
CA SER A 33 5.21 25.31 11.62
C SER A 33 6.45 25.53 10.73
N GLU A 34 7.48 26.18 11.25
CA GLU A 34 8.75 26.36 10.52
C GLU A 34 9.37 25.00 10.11
N GLY A 35 9.25 23.98 10.98
CA GLY A 35 9.67 22.61 10.68
C GLY A 35 8.89 21.98 9.52
N GLU A 36 7.57 22.16 9.48
CA GLU A 36 6.73 21.70 8.36
C GLU A 36 7.11 22.39 7.04
N PHE A 37 7.39 23.69 7.10
CA PHE A 37 7.81 24.46 5.93
C PHE A 37 9.17 23.99 5.40
N LEU A 38 10.16 23.79 6.28
CA LEU A 38 11.47 23.25 5.94
C LEU A 38 11.37 21.83 5.37
N PHE A 39 10.48 21.01 5.91
CA PHE A 39 10.23 19.66 5.42
C PHE A 39 9.67 19.68 4.00
N GLU A 40 8.58 20.41 3.74
CA GLU A 40 7.92 20.41 2.43
C GLU A 40 8.74 21.10 1.33
N LEU A 41 9.44 22.19 1.65
CA LEU A 41 10.18 22.96 0.65
C LEU A 41 11.63 22.53 0.50
N ALA A 42 12.36 22.49 1.62
CA ALA A 42 13.80 22.25 1.62
C ALA A 42 14.14 20.76 1.73
N GLY A 43 13.18 19.90 2.09
CA GLY A 43 13.44 18.49 2.33
C GLY A 43 14.37 18.30 3.53
N ILE A 44 14.21 19.11 4.58
CA ILE A 44 15.03 19.03 5.79
C ILE A 44 14.13 18.61 6.95
N ASN A 45 14.49 17.55 7.66
CA ASN A 45 13.77 17.04 8.83
C ASN A 45 14.70 16.83 10.04
N PRO A 46 15.28 17.91 10.60
CA PRO A 46 16.31 17.78 11.63
C PRO A 46 15.75 17.23 12.94
N GLU A 47 14.45 17.42 13.19
CA GLU A 47 13.74 16.94 14.39
C GLU A 47 13.25 15.50 14.28
N ASN A 48 13.48 14.83 13.13
CA ASN A 48 13.06 13.44 12.89
C ASN A 48 11.54 13.22 13.12
N LEU A 49 10.73 14.23 12.81
CA LEU A 49 9.28 14.19 12.94
C LEU A 49 8.68 13.36 11.82
N LEU A 50 7.66 12.55 12.10
CA LEU A 50 6.96 11.85 11.03
C LEU A 50 6.26 12.87 10.12
N LEU A 51 6.58 12.79 8.82
CA LEU A 51 6.07 13.69 7.79
C LEU A 51 6.35 15.18 8.09
N GLY A 52 7.45 15.46 8.80
CA GLY A 52 7.87 16.82 9.17
C GLY A 52 7.02 17.51 10.22
N ARG A 53 6.02 16.82 10.79
CA ARG A 53 5.02 17.41 11.68
C ARG A 53 4.78 16.63 12.96
N LEU A 54 4.58 15.31 12.86
CA LEU A 54 4.09 14.50 13.97
C LEU A 54 5.25 14.07 14.88
N ARG A 55 5.16 14.43 16.16
CA ARG A 55 6.10 14.01 17.21
C ARG A 55 5.89 12.52 17.57
N PRO A 56 6.93 11.84 18.08
CA PRO A 56 6.81 10.45 18.52
C PRO A 56 5.63 10.19 19.45
N GLU A 57 5.35 11.10 20.38
CA GLU A 57 4.25 10.99 21.36
C GLU A 57 2.88 11.04 20.67
N GLU A 58 2.70 11.92 19.69
CA GLU A 58 1.47 12.01 18.89
C GLU A 58 1.29 10.76 18.04
N VAL A 59 2.38 10.22 17.48
CA VAL A 59 2.34 8.95 16.75
C VAL A 59 1.95 7.80 17.69
N ARG A 60 2.49 7.73 18.91
CA ARG A 60 2.10 6.71 19.90
C ARG A 60 0.60 6.80 20.23
N GLU A 61 0.09 8.01 20.43
CA GLU A 61 -1.33 8.26 20.73
C GLU A 61 -2.22 7.77 19.58
N ARG A 62 -1.84 8.07 18.32
CA ARG A 62 -2.57 7.62 17.13
C ARG A 62 -2.51 6.10 16.95
N ILE A 63 -1.37 5.47 17.20
CA ILE A 63 -1.21 4.01 17.18
C ILE A 63 -2.13 3.36 18.22
N ARG A 64 -2.23 3.96 19.42
CA ARG A 64 -3.17 3.53 20.47
C ARG A 64 -4.61 3.66 20.01
N ASN A 65 -5.02 4.83 19.53
CA ASN A 65 -6.40 5.10 19.10
C ASN A 65 -6.85 4.23 17.91
N ALA A 66 -5.90 3.83 17.06
CA ALA A 66 -6.16 2.91 15.96
C ALA A 66 -6.31 1.43 16.40
N GLY A 67 -6.05 1.11 17.67
CA GLY A 67 -6.15 -0.25 18.22
C GLY A 67 -4.94 -1.13 17.95
N ILE A 68 -3.82 -0.58 17.43
CA ILE A 68 -2.63 -1.37 17.10
C ILE A 68 -2.03 -1.99 18.37
N TYR A 69 -1.91 -1.21 19.45
CA TYR A 69 -1.40 -1.72 20.72
C TYR A 69 -2.31 -2.79 21.33
N ASP A 70 -3.63 -2.66 21.23
CA ASP A 70 -4.57 -3.68 21.71
C ASP A 70 -4.45 -4.97 20.89
N GLY A 71 -4.32 -4.84 19.56
CA GLY A 71 -4.11 -5.97 18.67
C GLY A 71 -2.78 -6.70 18.90
N LEU A 72 -1.73 -5.97 19.29
CA LEU A 72 -0.44 -6.52 19.71
C LEU A 72 -0.51 -7.19 21.09
N ALA A 73 -1.16 -6.56 22.07
CA ALA A 73 -1.35 -7.10 23.40
C ALA A 73 -2.15 -8.41 23.39
N GLY A 74 -3.18 -8.51 22.53
CA GLY A 74 -3.92 -9.76 22.29
C GLY A 74 -3.09 -10.91 21.71
N LYS A 75 -1.83 -10.65 21.34
CA LYS A 75 -0.85 -11.64 20.86
C LYS A 75 0.32 -11.84 21.82
N GLY A 76 0.28 -11.20 22.99
CA GLY A 76 1.34 -11.29 24.01
C GLY A 76 2.40 -10.20 23.92
N TYR A 77 2.27 -9.22 23.02
CA TYR A 77 3.21 -8.10 22.88
C TYR A 77 2.70 -6.87 23.64
N HIS A 78 3.07 -6.74 24.91
CA HIS A 78 2.50 -5.73 25.82
C HIS A 78 3.28 -4.41 25.86
N ASP A 79 4.58 -4.42 25.56
CA ASP A 79 5.43 -3.23 25.63
C ASP A 79 6.17 -2.97 24.30
N PRO A 80 5.43 -2.62 23.23
CA PRO A 80 6.04 -2.34 21.95
C PRO A 80 6.79 -1.00 21.96
N VAL A 81 8.06 -1.02 21.55
CA VAL A 81 8.92 0.15 21.44
C VAL A 81 8.76 0.81 20.08
N LEU A 82 8.27 2.06 20.07
CA LEU A 82 8.22 2.91 18.88
C LEU A 82 9.60 3.47 18.51
N ALA A 83 9.96 3.35 17.24
CA ALA A 83 11.03 4.11 16.61
C ALA A 83 10.50 4.83 15.36
N LEU A 84 10.95 6.07 15.17
CA LEU A 84 10.76 6.81 13.94
C LEU A 84 12.12 6.99 13.26
N GLU A 85 12.17 6.72 11.96
CA GLU A 85 13.31 7.02 11.10
C GLU A 85 12.79 7.89 9.95
N CYS A 86 12.84 9.20 10.15
CA CYS A 86 12.19 10.19 9.30
C CYS A 86 13.16 11.28 8.82
N GLY A 87 14.46 11.15 9.11
CA GLY A 87 15.49 12.12 8.71
C GLY A 87 15.59 12.33 7.19
N ASP A 88 15.22 11.32 6.39
CA ASP A 88 15.06 11.44 4.94
C ASP A 88 13.58 11.72 4.60
N PRO A 89 13.21 12.92 4.11
CA PRO A 89 11.83 13.25 3.74
C PRO A 89 11.21 12.32 2.69
N GLU A 90 12.03 11.66 1.87
CA GLU A 90 11.56 10.75 0.83
C GLU A 90 11.30 9.33 1.38
N ASP A 91 11.74 9.01 2.60
CA ASP A 91 11.61 7.71 3.26
C ASP A 91 11.25 7.88 4.74
N GLN A 92 9.94 7.90 5.02
CA GLN A 92 9.42 8.11 6.37
C GLN A 92 9.05 6.77 6.99
N ARG A 93 9.71 6.38 8.08
CA ARG A 93 9.53 5.04 8.67
C ARG A 93 8.98 5.06 10.08
N ILE A 94 8.02 4.18 10.30
CA ILE A 94 7.40 3.93 11.60
C ILE A 94 7.67 2.47 11.93
N LEU A 95 8.39 2.22 13.03
CA LEU A 95 8.75 0.87 13.45
C LEU A 95 8.23 0.60 14.86
N LEU A 96 7.66 -0.59 15.06
CA LEU A 96 7.35 -1.12 16.39
C LEU A 96 8.14 -2.40 16.61
N TYR A 97 8.79 -2.47 17.77
CA TYR A 97 9.57 -3.63 18.20
C TYR A 97 9.01 -4.21 19.49
N ASP A 98 9.15 -5.51 19.70
CA ASP A 98 8.84 -6.16 20.97
C ASP A 98 9.95 -5.89 22.01
N GLY A 99 9.68 -4.99 22.97
CA GLY A 99 10.54 -4.68 24.13
C GLY A 99 11.86 -3.93 23.84
N ARG A 100 12.59 -4.28 22.78
CA ARG A 100 13.85 -3.63 22.39
C ARG A 100 14.00 -3.47 20.89
N LYS A 101 14.68 -2.41 20.46
CA LYS A 101 14.98 -2.15 19.04
C LYS A 101 15.98 -3.18 18.50
N SER A 102 15.46 -4.23 17.86
CA SER A 102 16.26 -5.27 17.23
C SER A 102 15.49 -5.91 16.07
N ARG A 103 16.17 -6.23 14.96
CA ARG A 103 15.51 -6.71 13.74
C ARG A 103 14.72 -8.00 13.95
N ASP A 104 15.20 -8.89 14.82
CA ASP A 104 14.54 -10.15 15.19
C ASP A 104 13.26 -9.95 16.02
N ARG A 105 13.08 -8.76 16.61
CA ARG A 105 11.94 -8.35 17.44
C ARG A 105 11.00 -7.39 16.71
N LEU A 106 11.20 -7.12 15.43
CA LEU A 106 10.35 -6.20 14.69
C LEU A 106 8.93 -6.76 14.51
N LEU A 107 7.94 -6.02 15.00
CA LEU A 107 6.52 -6.33 14.88
C LEU A 107 5.90 -5.63 13.66
N MET A 108 6.21 -4.35 13.50
CA MET A 108 5.65 -3.51 12.45
C MET A 108 6.73 -2.63 11.83
N GLU A 109 6.73 -2.53 10.51
CA GLU A 109 7.46 -1.50 9.78
C GLU A 109 6.55 -0.95 8.69
N VAL A 110 6.38 0.37 8.69
CA VAL A 110 5.66 1.09 7.66
C VAL A 110 6.59 2.14 7.07
N ARG A 111 6.82 2.08 5.75
CA ARG A 111 7.56 3.09 5.00
C ARG A 111 6.59 3.87 4.13
N LEU A 112 6.58 5.18 4.30
CA LEU A 112 5.56 6.08 3.77
C LEU A 112 6.19 7.29 3.10
N GLN A 113 5.40 7.92 2.23
CA GLN A 113 5.76 9.21 1.67
C GLN A 113 4.50 9.98 1.24
N ILE A 114 4.42 11.28 1.52
CA ILE A 114 3.43 12.15 0.86
C ILE A 114 3.98 12.55 -0.51
N ARG A 115 3.26 12.26 -1.59
CA ARG A 115 3.64 12.68 -2.95
C ARG A 115 2.49 13.26 -3.74
N ALA A 116 2.84 14.13 -4.69
CA ALA A 116 2.02 14.48 -5.83
C ALA A 116 2.04 13.33 -6.85
N PHE A 117 0.95 12.58 -6.93
CA PHE A 117 0.77 11.46 -7.83
C PHE A 117 0.02 11.88 -9.10
N ARG A 118 0.51 11.43 -10.25
CA ARG A 118 -0.14 11.59 -11.56
C ARG A 118 -0.40 10.21 -12.16
N PRO A 119 -1.64 9.89 -12.57
CA PRO A 119 -1.95 8.58 -13.15
C PRO A 119 -1.27 8.30 -14.51
N GLY A 120 -0.75 9.34 -15.20
CA GLY A 120 -0.07 9.20 -16.50
C GLY A 120 -1.00 8.87 -17.68
N LYS A 121 -2.32 8.84 -17.44
CA LYS A 121 -3.39 8.71 -18.43
C LYS A 121 -4.68 9.30 -17.85
N PRO A 122 -5.67 9.67 -18.68
CA PRO A 122 -6.99 10.03 -18.18
C PRO A 122 -7.64 8.87 -17.42
N ILE A 123 -8.25 9.16 -16.28
CA ILE A 123 -8.99 8.18 -15.47
C ILE A 123 -10.41 8.71 -15.17
N GLY A 124 -11.41 8.14 -15.84
CA GLY A 124 -12.79 8.62 -15.75
C GLY A 124 -12.90 10.13 -15.99
N PRO A 125 -13.38 10.93 -15.01
CA PRO A 125 -13.54 12.38 -15.17
C PRO A 125 -12.23 13.17 -15.04
N PHE A 126 -11.12 12.52 -14.68
CA PHE A 126 -9.85 13.20 -14.41
C PHE A 126 -8.98 13.20 -15.67
N PRO A 127 -8.62 14.38 -16.21
CA PRO A 127 -7.65 14.47 -17.31
C PRO A 127 -6.27 13.99 -16.84
N GLU A 128 -5.40 13.70 -17.79
CA GLU A 128 -4.01 13.25 -17.56
C GLU A 128 -3.23 14.17 -16.60
N GLU A 129 -3.52 15.47 -16.64
CA GLU A 129 -2.83 16.48 -15.82
C GLU A 129 -3.31 16.57 -14.38
N THR A 130 -4.30 15.75 -14.01
CA THR A 130 -4.80 15.68 -12.65
C THR A 130 -3.70 15.21 -11.72
N VAL A 131 -3.47 15.98 -10.67
CA VAL A 131 -2.53 15.66 -9.60
C VAL A 131 -3.31 15.34 -8.34
N PHE A 132 -3.06 14.18 -7.77
CA PHE A 132 -3.57 13.80 -6.46
C PHE A 132 -2.46 13.89 -5.41
N ARG A 133 -2.77 14.39 -4.23
CA ARG A 133 -1.86 14.34 -3.08
C ARG A 133 -2.12 13.04 -2.32
N MET A 134 -1.19 12.11 -2.39
CA MET A 134 -1.36 10.75 -1.87
C MET A 134 -0.38 10.46 -0.72
N LEU A 135 -0.81 9.67 0.27
CA LEU A 135 0.10 8.96 1.16
C LEU A 135 0.47 7.64 0.48
N LEU A 136 1.66 7.59 -0.11
CA LEU A 136 2.20 6.39 -0.74
C LEU A 136 2.72 5.44 0.34
N ILE A 137 2.25 4.20 0.29
CA ILE A 137 2.75 3.09 1.10
C ILE A 137 3.81 2.37 0.27
N HIS A 138 5.08 2.59 0.60
CA HIS A 138 6.19 1.90 -0.07
C HIS A 138 6.39 0.49 0.48
N TRP A 139 6.11 0.33 1.78
CA TRP A 139 6.28 -0.94 2.48
C TRP A 139 5.40 -0.96 3.72
N LEU A 140 4.73 -2.08 3.95
CA LEU A 140 3.99 -2.34 5.17
C LEU A 140 4.20 -3.81 5.55
N SER A 141 4.97 -4.02 6.62
CA SER A 141 5.18 -5.33 7.21
C SER A 141 4.55 -5.38 8.59
N LEU A 142 3.78 -6.45 8.84
CA LEU A 142 3.17 -6.78 10.12
C LEU A 142 3.52 -8.23 10.44
N SER A 143 4.65 -8.43 11.09
CA SER A 143 5.29 -9.74 11.25
C SER A 143 5.28 -10.18 12.70
N ASP A 144 4.90 -11.43 12.95
CA ASP A 144 4.90 -12.05 14.26
C ASP A 144 6.26 -12.73 14.48
N PRO A 145 7.15 -12.16 15.33
CA PRO A 145 8.51 -12.66 15.46
C PRO A 145 8.62 -14.02 16.15
N GLU A 146 7.67 -14.37 17.01
CA GLU A 146 7.74 -15.59 17.84
C GLU A 146 6.99 -16.77 17.20
N ARG A 147 6.21 -16.52 16.14
CA ARG A 147 5.39 -17.54 15.49
C ARG A 147 6.08 -18.17 14.29
N THR A 148 5.84 -19.47 14.12
CA THR A 148 6.26 -20.23 12.94
C THR A 148 5.10 -20.40 11.94
N PHE A 149 5.45 -20.62 10.66
CA PHE A 149 4.46 -21.04 9.67
C PHE A 149 3.86 -22.40 10.02
N SER A 150 2.64 -22.63 9.55
CA SER A 150 1.94 -23.90 9.74
C SER A 150 1.20 -24.29 8.46
N THR A 151 0.68 -25.51 8.40
CA THR A 151 -0.15 -25.97 7.27
C THR A 151 -1.40 -25.09 7.06
N HIS A 152 -1.96 -24.56 8.14
CA HIS A 152 -3.15 -23.69 8.11
C HIS A 152 -2.81 -22.22 7.81
N ARG A 153 -1.57 -21.80 8.08
CA ARG A 153 -1.01 -20.49 7.74
C ARG A 153 0.35 -20.67 7.08
N PRO A 154 0.36 -21.17 5.83
CA PRO A 154 1.59 -21.35 5.07
C PRO A 154 2.22 -20.00 4.74
N ARG A 155 3.52 -20.03 4.43
CA ARG A 155 4.27 -18.86 3.97
C ARG A 155 3.75 -18.36 2.62
N LEU A 156 3.37 -17.09 2.57
CA LEU A 156 3.07 -16.38 1.32
C LEU A 156 4.37 -15.87 0.65
N PRO A 157 4.39 -15.66 -0.67
CA PRO A 157 5.51 -15.00 -1.34
C PRO A 157 5.88 -13.66 -0.70
N GLY A 158 7.19 -13.39 -0.57
CA GLY A 158 7.71 -12.18 0.08
C GLY A 158 7.60 -12.17 1.62
N GLN A 159 6.88 -13.12 2.22
CA GLN A 159 6.70 -13.17 3.67
C GLN A 159 7.86 -13.88 4.35
N GLU A 160 8.49 -13.27 5.36
CA GLU A 160 9.55 -13.91 6.15
C GLU A 160 9.02 -14.58 7.42
N ARG A 161 7.98 -14.01 8.05
CA ARG A 161 7.33 -14.52 9.26
C ARG A 161 5.80 -14.45 9.14
N PRO A 162 5.04 -15.27 9.89
CA PRO A 162 3.59 -15.20 9.91
C PRO A 162 3.09 -13.78 10.20
N GLY A 163 1.97 -13.41 9.59
CA GLY A 163 1.41 -12.07 9.76
C GLY A 163 0.74 -11.90 11.13
N LEU A 164 0.91 -10.73 11.74
CA LEU A 164 0.22 -10.37 12.99
C LEU A 164 -1.30 -10.35 12.79
N GLY A 165 -1.79 -9.96 11.62
CA GLY A 165 -3.23 -9.87 11.33
C GLY A 165 -3.90 -8.61 11.88
N ILE A 166 -3.10 -7.57 12.17
CA ILE A 166 -3.55 -6.24 12.61
C ILE A 166 -3.54 -5.21 11.46
N LEU A 167 -3.70 -5.68 10.22
CA LEU A 167 -3.74 -4.81 9.05
C LEU A 167 -4.91 -3.79 9.11
N PRO A 168 -6.13 -4.15 9.54
CA PRO A 168 -7.23 -3.18 9.65
C PRO A 168 -6.90 -1.98 10.55
N GLU A 169 -6.26 -2.22 11.70
CA GLU A 169 -5.82 -1.23 12.68
C GLU A 169 -4.75 -0.34 12.06
N CYS A 170 -3.74 -0.93 11.42
CA CYS A 170 -2.69 -0.19 10.71
C CYS A 170 -3.27 0.70 9.60
N LEU A 171 -4.23 0.20 8.80
CA LEU A 171 -4.88 1.01 7.77
C LEU A 171 -5.77 2.12 8.37
N SER A 172 -6.36 1.91 9.56
CA SER A 172 -7.10 2.97 10.26
C SER A 172 -6.16 4.09 10.70
N PHE A 173 -5.02 3.74 11.28
CA PHE A 173 -3.96 4.69 11.65
C PHE A 173 -3.49 5.53 10.44
N LEU A 174 -3.14 4.88 9.32
CA LEU A 174 -2.68 5.60 8.12
C LEU A 174 -3.78 6.49 7.51
N ARG A 175 -5.05 6.05 7.59
CA ARG A 175 -6.19 6.84 7.14
C ARG A 175 -6.37 8.11 7.95
N GLU A 176 -6.13 8.07 9.26
CA GLU A 176 -6.20 9.26 10.12
C GLU A 176 -5.09 10.25 9.78
N ILE A 177 -3.86 9.78 9.60
CA ILE A 177 -2.76 10.60 9.08
C ILE A 177 -3.17 11.23 7.74
N GLY A 178 -3.66 10.43 6.78
CA GLY A 178 -4.03 10.98 5.49
C GLY A 178 -5.13 12.05 5.54
N ARG A 179 -6.07 11.94 6.49
CA ARG A 179 -7.10 12.97 6.73
C ARG A 179 -6.51 14.25 7.32
N GLU A 180 -5.61 14.13 8.28
CA GLU A 180 -4.94 15.27 8.92
C GLU A 180 -4.12 16.09 7.92
N PHE A 181 -3.45 15.43 6.97
CA PHE A 181 -2.69 16.09 5.91
C PHE A 181 -3.55 16.46 4.68
N SER A 182 -4.88 16.42 4.80
CA SER A 182 -5.83 16.80 3.74
C SER A 182 -5.60 16.08 2.40
N LEU A 183 -5.10 14.83 2.45
CA LEU A 183 -4.72 14.03 1.27
C LEU A 183 -5.95 13.52 0.52
N ASP A 184 -5.78 13.26 -0.79
CA ASP A 184 -6.82 12.71 -1.65
C ASP A 184 -7.04 11.21 -1.42
N GLY A 185 -5.98 10.49 -1.02
CA GLY A 185 -6.02 9.04 -0.80
C GLY A 185 -4.75 8.48 -0.16
N LEU A 186 -4.83 7.21 0.24
CA LEU A 186 -3.66 6.35 0.46
C LEU A 186 -3.46 5.52 -0.81
N LEU A 187 -2.22 5.37 -1.27
CA LEU A 187 -1.89 4.64 -2.49
C LEU A 187 -0.92 3.51 -2.18
N ASP A 188 -1.19 2.33 -2.73
CA ASP A 188 -0.32 1.16 -2.73
C ASP A 188 -0.25 0.60 -4.16
N VAL A 189 0.86 -0.02 -4.52
CA VAL A 189 1.00 -0.77 -5.79
C VAL A 189 1.38 -2.20 -5.44
N PRO A 190 0.40 -3.10 -5.24
CA PRO A 190 0.68 -4.43 -4.74
C PRO A 190 1.42 -5.29 -5.77
N ASP A 191 2.67 -5.64 -5.46
CA ASP A 191 3.51 -6.51 -6.31
C ASP A 191 3.02 -7.97 -6.38
N HIS A 192 2.17 -8.38 -5.43
CA HIS A 192 1.66 -9.75 -5.36
C HIS A 192 0.13 -9.78 -5.26
N PHE A 193 -0.46 -10.82 -5.85
CA PHE A 193 -1.90 -11.07 -5.84
C PHE A 193 -2.51 -11.08 -4.43
N HIS A 194 -1.88 -11.76 -3.46
CA HIS A 194 -2.40 -11.80 -2.08
C HIS A 194 -2.39 -10.43 -1.40
N THR A 195 -1.39 -9.59 -1.69
CA THR A 195 -1.30 -8.22 -1.17
C THR A 195 -2.47 -7.41 -1.71
N ALA A 196 -2.70 -7.44 -3.03
CA ALA A 196 -3.86 -6.79 -3.64
C ALA A 196 -5.19 -7.27 -3.06
N LEU A 197 -5.30 -8.57 -2.75
CA LEU A 197 -6.47 -9.15 -2.09
C LEU A 197 -6.67 -8.59 -0.68
N PHE A 198 -5.60 -8.47 0.12
CA PHE A 198 -5.70 -7.90 1.47
C PHE A 198 -6.14 -6.43 1.45
N TYR A 199 -5.56 -5.63 0.56
CA TYR A 199 -5.89 -4.21 0.42
C TYR A 199 -7.27 -3.97 -0.19
N SER A 200 -7.75 -4.83 -1.09
CA SER A 200 -9.05 -4.70 -1.78
C SER A 200 -10.28 -4.54 -0.86
N ARG A 201 -10.16 -4.90 0.43
CA ARG A 201 -11.21 -4.69 1.44
C ARG A 201 -11.49 -3.22 1.70
N LYS A 202 -10.50 -2.34 1.53
CA LYS A 202 -10.60 -0.89 1.78
C LYS A 202 -10.13 -0.03 0.62
N PHE A 203 -9.34 -0.61 -0.29
CA PHE A 203 -8.79 0.03 -1.47
C PHE A 203 -9.55 -0.44 -2.70
N ARG A 204 -9.51 0.38 -3.75
CA ARG A 204 -10.02 0.06 -5.09
C ARG A 204 -8.93 0.38 -6.10
N PHE A 205 -8.83 -0.36 -7.20
CA PHE A 205 -7.84 0.03 -8.21
C PHE A 205 -8.24 1.36 -8.84
N LEU A 206 -7.24 2.16 -9.19
CA LEU A 206 -7.48 3.42 -9.88
C LEU A 206 -8.03 3.20 -11.30
N ASP A 207 -7.50 2.18 -11.99
CA ASP A 207 -8.00 1.71 -13.29
C ASP A 207 -9.08 0.62 -13.10
N PRO A 208 -10.34 0.83 -13.54
CA PRO A 208 -11.39 -0.17 -13.43
C PRO A 208 -11.09 -1.46 -14.21
N ARG A 209 -10.30 -1.41 -15.29
CA ARG A 209 -9.89 -2.61 -16.04
C ARG A 209 -8.93 -3.47 -15.22
N ALA A 210 -8.01 -2.84 -14.48
CA ALA A 210 -7.13 -3.56 -13.55
C ALA A 210 -7.94 -4.22 -12.43
N GLU A 211 -8.92 -3.51 -11.85
CA GLU A 211 -9.82 -4.11 -10.87
C GLU A 211 -10.64 -5.26 -11.45
N GLY A 212 -11.13 -5.14 -12.68
CA GLY A 212 -11.88 -6.20 -13.36
C GLY A 212 -11.05 -7.48 -13.53
N ARG A 213 -9.79 -7.36 -13.99
CA ARG A 213 -8.87 -8.50 -14.10
C ARG A 213 -8.61 -9.15 -12.74
N PHE A 214 -8.34 -8.33 -11.72
CA PHE A 214 -8.17 -8.81 -10.35
C PHE A 214 -9.41 -9.56 -9.84
N LEU A 215 -10.61 -9.04 -10.08
CA LEU A 215 -11.86 -9.68 -9.66
C LEU A 215 -12.13 -11.00 -10.41
N ALA A 216 -11.78 -11.09 -11.69
CA ALA A 216 -11.84 -12.35 -12.44
C ALA A 216 -10.92 -13.41 -11.80
N MET A 217 -9.68 -13.04 -11.47
CA MET A 217 -8.75 -13.92 -10.77
C MET A 217 -9.30 -14.36 -9.40
N VAL A 218 -9.84 -13.43 -8.60
CA VAL A 218 -10.45 -13.76 -7.30
C VAL A 218 -11.63 -14.72 -7.44
N ARG A 219 -12.47 -14.51 -8.47
CA ARG A 219 -13.62 -15.37 -8.76
C ARG A 219 -13.17 -16.79 -9.12
N ASP A 220 -12.25 -16.93 -10.08
CA ASP A 220 -11.91 -18.23 -10.64
C ASP A 220 -10.91 -19.02 -9.78
N LEU A 221 -10.10 -18.34 -8.98
CA LEU A 221 -9.22 -18.97 -7.99
C LEU A 221 -9.94 -19.26 -6.67
N LYS A 222 -11.24 -19.00 -6.59
CA LYS A 222 -12.06 -19.34 -5.43
C LYS A 222 -12.00 -20.86 -5.21
N GLY A 223 -11.58 -21.26 -4.01
CA GLY A 223 -11.42 -22.67 -3.64
C GLY A 223 -9.98 -23.17 -3.74
N VAL A 224 -9.09 -22.45 -4.44
CA VAL A 224 -7.65 -22.70 -4.37
C VAL A 224 -7.09 -22.06 -3.09
N PRO A 225 -6.30 -22.77 -2.27
CA PRO A 225 -5.66 -22.17 -1.09
C PRO A 225 -4.85 -20.93 -1.47
N LEU A 226 -5.00 -19.83 -0.73
CA LEU A 226 -4.41 -18.52 -1.10
C LEU A 226 -2.90 -18.57 -1.37
N ALA A 227 -2.15 -19.35 -0.58
CA ALA A 227 -0.71 -19.51 -0.78
C ALA A 227 -0.38 -20.20 -2.11
N LEU A 228 -1.16 -21.23 -2.46
CA LEU A 228 -1.02 -21.94 -3.73
C LEU A 228 -1.41 -21.05 -4.90
N ALA A 229 -2.55 -20.36 -4.81
CA ALA A 229 -3.01 -19.41 -5.83
C ALA A 229 -1.98 -18.31 -6.10
N THR A 230 -1.43 -17.71 -5.04
CA THR A 230 -0.44 -16.64 -5.17
C THR A 230 0.88 -17.14 -5.75
N GLU A 231 1.35 -18.32 -5.31
CA GLU A 231 2.56 -18.93 -5.86
C GLU A 231 2.36 -19.27 -7.35
N ALA A 232 1.23 -19.87 -7.73
CA ALA A 232 0.91 -20.14 -9.13
C ALA A 232 0.90 -18.87 -10.00
N VAL A 233 0.32 -17.77 -9.49
CA VAL A 233 0.34 -16.46 -10.16
C VAL A 233 1.77 -15.94 -10.30
N LEU A 234 2.57 -15.97 -9.23
CA LEU A 234 3.96 -15.52 -9.23
C LEU A 234 4.82 -16.34 -10.21
N GLU A 235 4.59 -17.65 -10.26
CA GLU A 235 5.28 -18.56 -11.17
C GLU A 235 4.74 -18.48 -12.61
N GLY A 236 3.81 -17.58 -12.93
CA GLY A 236 3.26 -17.43 -14.28
C GLY A 236 2.57 -18.70 -14.78
N CYS A 237 1.89 -19.41 -13.89
CA CYS A 237 1.13 -20.62 -14.18
C CYS A 237 -0.37 -20.35 -14.40
N LEU A 238 -0.76 -19.07 -14.43
CA LEU A 238 -2.13 -18.68 -14.76
C LEU A 238 -2.30 -18.65 -16.28
N VAL A 239 -3.42 -19.15 -16.77
CA VAL A 239 -3.79 -19.10 -18.19
C VAL A 239 -5.22 -18.61 -18.35
N ASP A 240 -5.48 -17.96 -19.47
CA ASP A 240 -6.83 -17.68 -19.95
C ASP A 240 -7.53 -19.00 -20.28
N ALA A 241 -8.71 -19.24 -19.70
CA ALA A 241 -9.39 -20.52 -19.82
C ALA A 241 -9.95 -20.79 -21.23
N ALA A 242 -10.18 -19.75 -22.03
CA ALA A 242 -10.71 -19.88 -23.39
C ALA A 242 -9.60 -20.09 -24.42
N THR A 243 -8.45 -19.43 -24.25
CA THR A 243 -7.35 -19.41 -25.22
C THR A 243 -6.13 -20.22 -24.81
N ALA A 244 -6.07 -20.68 -23.55
CA ALA A 244 -4.90 -21.30 -22.93
C ALA A 244 -3.63 -20.43 -22.95
N LEU A 245 -3.75 -19.13 -23.22
CA LEU A 245 -2.62 -18.21 -23.23
C LEU A 245 -2.23 -17.80 -21.80
N PRO A 246 -0.92 -17.64 -21.50
CA PRO A 246 -0.48 -17.22 -20.17
C PRO A 246 -1.03 -15.85 -19.76
N ILE A 247 -1.43 -15.73 -18.50
CA ILE A 247 -1.84 -14.48 -17.85
C ILE A 247 -0.83 -14.17 -16.74
N SER A 248 -0.27 -12.96 -16.77
CA SER A 248 0.60 -12.44 -15.71
C SER A 248 -0.17 -11.56 -14.73
N TRP A 249 0.32 -11.53 -13.49
CA TRP A 249 -0.02 -10.45 -12.58
C TRP A 249 0.59 -9.14 -13.07
N GLU A 250 -0.25 -8.12 -13.21
CA GLU A 250 0.17 -6.75 -13.54
C GLU A 250 -0.08 -5.87 -12.32
N PRO A 251 0.97 -5.44 -11.59
CA PRO A 251 0.82 -4.47 -10.52
C PRO A 251 0.16 -3.19 -11.03
N ALA A 252 -0.82 -2.70 -10.28
CA ALA A 252 -1.56 -1.49 -10.61
C ALA A 252 -1.97 -0.75 -9.34
N GLU A 253 -2.16 0.55 -9.42
CA GLU A 253 -2.41 1.41 -8.26
C GLU A 253 -3.73 1.06 -7.58
N GLN A 254 -3.66 0.70 -6.31
CA GLN A 254 -4.80 0.60 -5.41
C GLN A 254 -4.86 1.83 -4.52
N VAL A 255 -6.05 2.41 -4.38
CA VAL A 255 -6.28 3.62 -3.61
C VAL A 255 -7.39 3.46 -2.59
N MET A 256 -7.13 3.89 -1.34
CA MET A 256 -8.18 4.21 -0.37
C MET A 256 -8.53 5.69 -0.51
N PRO A 257 -9.66 6.06 -1.15
CA PRO A 257 -9.99 7.45 -1.32
C PRO A 257 -10.37 8.09 0.02
N LEU A 258 -9.82 9.27 0.29
CA LEU A 258 -10.14 10.06 1.47
C LEU A 258 -11.10 11.20 1.13
N ARG A 259 -10.97 11.80 -0.07
CA ARG A 259 -11.76 12.95 -0.54
C ARG A 259 -12.75 12.60 -1.65
N ASP A 260 -13.75 13.47 -1.79
CA ASP A 260 -14.97 13.17 -2.56
C ASP A 260 -14.78 12.99 -4.06
N PRO A 261 -13.99 13.78 -4.81
CA PRO A 261 -13.88 13.60 -6.26
C PRO A 261 -13.43 12.18 -6.61
N LEU A 262 -12.35 11.71 -5.99
CA LEU A 262 -11.81 10.38 -6.23
C LEU A 262 -12.73 9.28 -5.68
N ARG A 263 -13.34 9.49 -4.50
CA ARG A 263 -14.33 8.57 -3.92
C ARG A 263 -15.55 8.41 -4.83
N HIS A 264 -16.04 9.50 -5.41
CA HIS A 264 -17.20 9.51 -6.30
C HIS A 264 -16.90 8.74 -7.58
N TYR A 265 -15.76 9.00 -8.21
CA TYR A 265 -15.30 8.26 -9.39
C TYR A 265 -15.21 6.75 -9.14
N LEU A 266 -14.51 6.31 -8.08
CA LEU A 266 -14.35 4.88 -7.75
C LEU A 266 -15.68 4.18 -7.37
N ARG A 267 -16.75 4.97 -7.21
CA ARG A 267 -18.12 4.51 -6.94
C ARG A 267 -19.10 4.89 -8.05
N SER A 268 -18.62 5.36 -9.20
CA SER A 268 -19.50 5.77 -10.29
C SER A 268 -20.05 4.54 -11.03
N PRO A 269 -21.23 4.64 -11.66
CA PRO A 269 -21.76 3.60 -12.54
C PRO A 269 -20.81 3.26 -13.69
N GLU A 270 -20.16 4.25 -14.28
CA GLU A 270 -19.25 4.10 -15.42
C GLU A 270 -18.01 3.29 -15.03
N TYR A 271 -17.43 3.60 -13.86
CA TYR A 271 -16.33 2.82 -13.29
C TYR A 271 -16.74 1.35 -13.12
N ARG A 272 -17.91 1.11 -12.49
CA ARG A 272 -18.40 -0.26 -12.25
C ARG A 272 -18.65 -1.00 -13.55
N SER A 273 -19.24 -0.35 -14.55
CA SER A 273 -19.54 -0.98 -15.84
C SER A 273 -18.28 -1.53 -16.50
N VAL A 274 -17.21 -0.72 -16.59
CA VAL A 274 -15.93 -1.15 -17.20
C VAL A 274 -15.28 -2.28 -16.38
N ARG A 275 -15.30 -2.15 -15.06
CA ARG A 275 -14.77 -3.19 -14.15
C ARG A 275 -15.50 -4.51 -14.35
N ASP A 276 -16.83 -4.48 -14.35
CA ASP A 276 -17.69 -5.66 -14.41
C ASP A 276 -17.62 -6.33 -15.78
N GLU A 277 -17.56 -5.54 -16.87
CA GLU A 277 -17.33 -6.03 -18.23
C GLU A 277 -16.02 -6.82 -18.34
N VAL A 278 -14.92 -6.28 -17.80
CA VAL A 278 -13.62 -6.97 -17.80
C VAL A 278 -13.64 -8.19 -16.90
N ALA A 279 -14.26 -8.10 -15.72
CA ALA A 279 -14.37 -9.21 -14.79
C ALA A 279 -15.17 -10.39 -15.37
N VAL A 280 -16.22 -10.10 -16.15
CA VAL A 280 -17.06 -11.14 -16.79
C VAL A 280 -16.39 -11.71 -18.04
N SER A 281 -15.69 -10.90 -18.83
CA SER A 281 -15.08 -11.36 -20.09
C SER A 281 -13.81 -12.17 -19.90
N LEU A 282 -13.07 -11.99 -18.81
CA LEU A 282 -11.88 -12.77 -18.50
C LEU A 282 -12.22 -13.97 -17.64
N HIS A 283 -11.77 -15.16 -18.05
CA HIS A 283 -11.78 -16.37 -17.24
C HIS A 283 -10.38 -16.94 -17.10
N VAL A 284 -9.95 -17.24 -15.88
CA VAL A 284 -8.59 -17.74 -15.61
C VAL A 284 -8.62 -19.11 -14.97
N SER A 285 -7.56 -19.89 -15.19
CA SER A 285 -7.33 -21.13 -14.47
C SER A 285 -5.84 -21.32 -14.19
N VAL A 286 -5.51 -22.21 -13.25
CA VAL A 286 -4.13 -22.61 -13.00
C VAL A 286 -3.79 -23.78 -13.93
N ASP A 287 -2.72 -23.62 -14.71
CA ASP A 287 -2.07 -24.73 -15.39
C ASP A 287 -1.28 -25.55 -14.35
N TRP A 288 -1.94 -26.60 -13.85
CA TRP A 288 -1.39 -27.45 -12.79
C TRP A 288 -0.18 -28.27 -13.25
N ASP A 289 -0.11 -28.64 -14.53
CA ASP A 289 1.02 -29.40 -15.06
C ASP A 289 2.26 -28.50 -15.15
N ARG A 290 2.10 -27.27 -15.64
CA ARG A 290 3.16 -26.26 -15.62
C ARG A 290 3.57 -25.91 -14.20
N TYR A 291 2.63 -25.77 -13.28
CA TYR A 291 2.93 -25.50 -11.87
C TYR A 291 3.76 -26.64 -11.26
N LYS A 292 3.32 -27.90 -11.37
CA LYS A 292 4.07 -29.07 -10.86
C LYS A 292 5.48 -29.14 -11.45
N ALA A 293 5.63 -28.91 -12.76
CA ALA A 293 6.93 -28.89 -13.42
C ALA A 293 7.86 -27.80 -12.87
N LYS A 294 7.34 -26.58 -12.64
CA LYS A 294 8.11 -25.48 -12.06
C LYS A 294 8.54 -25.72 -10.62
N ILE A 295 7.67 -26.28 -9.79
CA ILE A 295 8.01 -26.56 -8.39
C ILE A 295 9.03 -27.68 -8.27
N ALA A 296 8.89 -28.75 -9.07
CA ALA A 296 9.88 -29.82 -9.13
C ALA A 296 11.26 -29.32 -9.54
N ALA A 297 11.34 -28.43 -10.54
CA ALA A 297 12.59 -27.83 -11.00
C ALA A 297 13.29 -26.98 -9.92
N LYS A 298 12.56 -26.45 -8.94
CA LYS A 298 13.12 -25.66 -7.82
C LYS A 298 13.56 -26.52 -6.63
N GLY A 299 13.46 -27.86 -6.73
CA GLY A 299 13.76 -28.77 -5.63
C GLY A 299 12.75 -28.71 -4.48
N GLY A 300 11.58 -28.10 -4.70
CA GLY A 300 10.49 -28.10 -3.72
C GLY A 300 9.69 -29.39 -3.82
N SER A 301 9.48 -30.08 -2.70
CA SER A 301 8.26 -30.88 -2.57
C SER A 301 7.09 -29.90 -2.70
N GLY A 302 6.16 -30.12 -3.63
CA GLY A 302 4.94 -29.30 -3.73
C GLY A 302 4.39 -28.99 -2.35
N LYS A 303 4.09 -27.72 -2.06
CA LYS A 303 3.56 -27.32 -0.73
C LYS A 303 2.22 -28.00 -0.40
N TYR A 304 1.62 -28.68 -1.38
CA TYR A 304 0.42 -29.48 -1.28
C TYR A 304 0.55 -30.72 -2.18
N PRO A 305 -0.06 -31.87 -1.81
CA PRO A 305 -0.07 -33.09 -2.60
C PRO A 305 -0.75 -32.92 -3.97
#